data_AF-A0A2L0LME6-F1
#
_entry.id   AF-A0A2L0LME6-F1
#
_cell.length_a   1.000
_cell.length_b   1.000
_cell.length_c   1.000
_cell.angle_alpha   90.00
_cell.angle_beta   90.00
_cell.angle_gamma   90.00
#
_symmetry.space_group_name_H-M   'P 1'
#
loop_
_entity.id
_entity.type
_entity.pdbx_description
1 polymer ?
#
loop_
_entity_poly.entity_id
_entity_poly.type
_entity_poly.pdbx_seq_one_letter_code
_entity_poly.pdbx_strand_id
1 'polypeptide(L)' 'MTATPNDFEATVAYFKAVADEKLARLRASPHYDSFISEAAVEAFAKVEGSAYAGRPKRDKTCAPE' A
#
# COMPACT_ATOMS: atom_id res chain seq x y z
N MET A 1 -25.20 11.37 -24.52
CA MET A 1 -25.75 10.41 -23.53
C MET A 1 -24.74 10.30 -22.41
N THR A 2 -25.06 10.89 -21.26
CA THR A 2 -24.23 10.91 -20.04
C THR A 2 -24.16 9.50 -19.48
N ALA A 3 -22.95 8.99 -19.25
CA ALA A 3 -22.75 7.70 -18.61
C ALA A 3 -23.53 7.68 -17.28
N THR A 4 -24.49 6.78 -17.17
CA THR A 4 -25.14 6.46 -15.89
C THR A 4 -24.04 6.04 -14.91
N PRO A 5 -24.02 6.53 -13.65
CA PRO A 5 -23.06 6.06 -12.65
C PRO A 5 -23.25 4.55 -12.55
N ASN A 6 -22.32 3.83 -13.18
CA ASN A 6 -22.40 2.39 -13.38
C ASN A 6 -22.46 1.75 -12.00
N ASP A 7 -23.26 0.71 -11.84
CA ASP A 7 -23.39 -0.05 -10.59
C ASP A 7 -22.01 -0.40 -9.97
N PHE A 8 -20.98 -0.51 -10.81
CA PHE A 8 -19.58 -0.63 -10.42
C PHE A 8 -19.07 0.47 -9.47
N GLU A 9 -19.25 1.75 -9.78
CA GLU A 9 -18.76 2.85 -8.93
C GLU A 9 -19.44 2.84 -7.56
N ALA A 10 -20.74 2.57 -7.54
CA ALA A 10 -21.51 2.40 -6.31
C ALA A 10 -21.01 1.19 -5.49
N THR A 11 -20.72 0.07 -6.17
CA THR A 11 -20.19 -1.15 -5.56
C THR A 11 -18.78 -0.92 -4.97
N VAL A 12 -17.91 -0.20 -5.69
CA VAL A 12 -16.59 0.19 -5.22
C VAL A 12 -16.69 1.08 -3.98
N ALA A 13 -17.56 2.10 -4.01
CA ALA A 13 -17.78 2.98 -2.88
C ALA A 13 -18.27 2.22 -1.63
N TYR A 14 -19.20 1.27 -1.83
CA TYR A 14 -19.69 0.40 -0.76
C TYR A 14 -18.58 -0.43 -0.13
N PHE A 15 -17.81 -1.17 -0.94
CA PHE A 15 -16.73 -2.00 -0.40
C PHE A 15 -15.61 -1.19 0.24
N LYS A 16 -15.35 0.02 -0.26
CA LYS A 16 -14.41 0.96 0.36
C LYS A 16 -14.88 1.36 1.76
N ALA A 17 -16.15 1.74 1.91
CA ALA A 17 -16.70 2.08 3.22
C ALA A 17 -16.62 0.91 4.22
N VAL A 18 -16.92 -0.32 3.77
CA VAL A 18 -16.78 -1.54 4.59
C VAL A 18 -15.33 -1.79 5.01
N ALA A 19 -14.38 -1.58 4.09
CA ALA A 19 -12.95 -1.72 4.38
C ALA A 19 -12.47 -0.67 5.39
N ASP A 20 -12.89 0.58 5.23
CA ASP A 20 -12.52 1.69 6.12
C ASP A 20 -13.06 1.45 7.55
N GLU A 21 -14.30 0.98 7.69
CA GLU A 21 -14.89 0.63 9.00
C GLU A 21 -14.15 -0.52 9.68
N LYS A 22 -13.78 -1.57 8.91
CA LYS A 22 -12.98 -2.69 9.44
C LYS A 22 -11.59 -2.21 9.88
N LEU A 23 -10.95 -1.35 9.10
CA LEU A 23 -9.64 -0.80 9.42
C LEU A 23 -9.68 0.08 10.67
N ALA A 24 -10.73 0.89 10.83
CA ALA A 24 -10.95 1.70 12.02
C ALA A 24 -11.08 0.83 13.29
N ARG A 25 -11.85 -0.27 13.21
CA ARG A 25 -11.96 -1.23 14.32
C ARG A 25 -10.65 -1.92 14.66
N LEU A 26 -9.88 -2.32 13.64
CA LEU A 26 -8.55 -2.90 13.86
C LEU A 26 -7.63 -1.89 14.56
N ARG A 27 -7.59 -0.63 14.11
CA ARG A 27 -6.79 0.45 14.70
C ARG A 27 -7.16 0.78 16.14
N ALA A 28 -8.44 0.64 16.50
CA ALA A 28 -8.90 0.85 17.86
C ALA A 28 -8.54 -0.30 18.82
N SER A 29 -8.08 -1.44 18.29
CA SER A 29 -7.67 -2.58 19.11
C SER A 29 -6.38 -2.26 19.87
N PRO A 30 -6.29 -2.61 21.18
CA PRO A 30 -5.03 -2.52 21.93
C PRO A 30 -3.89 -3.36 21.35
N HIS A 31 -4.22 -4.29 20.46
CA HIS A 31 -3.26 -5.18 19.79
C HIS A 31 -2.97 -4.76 18.35
N TYR A 32 -3.43 -3.60 17.88
CA TYR A 32 -3.14 -3.16 16.51
C TYR A 32 -1.64 -3.10 16.24
N ASP A 33 -0.90 -2.53 17.20
CA ASP A 33 0.55 -2.34 17.12
C ASP A 33 1.33 -3.58 17.58
N SER A 34 0.69 -4.64 18.08
CA SER A 34 1.41 -5.82 18.58
C SER A 34 2.11 -6.60 17.44
N PHE A 35 1.63 -6.45 16.21
CA PHE A 35 2.30 -6.97 15.02
C PHE A 35 3.49 -6.11 14.58
N ILE A 36 3.54 -4.84 15.00
CA ILE A 36 4.66 -3.93 14.78
C ILE A 36 5.70 -4.18 15.88
N SER A 37 6.25 -5.37 15.89
CA SER A 37 7.40 -5.69 16.75
C SER A 37 8.69 -5.19 16.11
N GLU A 38 9.70 -4.91 16.93
CA GLU A 38 11.05 -4.58 16.45
C GLU A 38 11.57 -5.66 15.49
N ALA A 39 11.29 -6.93 15.77
CA ALA A 39 11.61 -8.05 14.89
C ALA A 39 10.89 -7.99 13.53
N ALA A 40 9.62 -7.57 13.51
CA ALA A 40 8.88 -7.36 12.26
C ALA A 40 9.44 -6.17 11.47
N VAL A 41 9.74 -5.05 12.14
CA VAL A 41 10.35 -3.87 11.52
C VAL A 41 11.74 -4.21 10.94
N GLU A 42 12.56 -4.94 11.69
CA GLU A 42 13.88 -5.40 11.24
C GLU A 42 13.76 -6.36 10.05
N ALA A 43 12.78 -7.27 10.06
CA ALA A 43 12.50 -8.16 8.94
C ALA A 43 12.10 -7.38 7.68
N PHE A 44 11.25 -6.35 7.79
CA PHE A 44 10.88 -5.50 6.64
C PHE A 44 12.03 -4.59 6.18
N ALA A 45 12.85 -4.07 7.09
CA ALA A 45 14.03 -3.29 6.73
C ALA A 45 15.05 -4.13 5.93
N LYS A 46 15.15 -5.43 6.22
CA LYS A 46 15.97 -6.39 5.45
C LYS A 46 15.43 -6.70 4.06
N VAL A 47 14.20 -6.31 3.72
CA VAL A 47 13.57 -6.56 2.41
C VAL A 47 14.00 -5.55 1.34
N GLU A 48 14.68 -4.45 1.69
CA GLU A 48 15.18 -3.49 0.70
C GLU A 48 16.51 -3.93 0.07
N GLY A 49 16.40 -4.74 -1.00
CA GLY A 49 17.50 -4.92 -1.96
C GLY A 49 17.33 -6.00 -3.03
N SER A 50 16.47 -7.02 -2.84
CA SER A 50 16.62 -8.26 -3.62
C SER A 50 15.50 -8.65 -4.59
N ALA A 51 14.29 -8.08 -4.53
CA ALA A 51 13.22 -8.54 -5.44
C ALA A 51 12.19 -7.51 -5.91
N TYR A 52 11.83 -6.50 -5.10
CA TYR A 52 10.72 -5.58 -5.40
C TYR A 52 11.11 -4.12 -5.56
N ALA A 53 12.34 -3.73 -5.20
CA ALA A 53 12.89 -2.44 -5.56
C ALA A 53 13.15 -2.45 -7.07
N GLY A 54 12.19 -1.95 -7.86
CA GLY A 54 12.30 -1.89 -9.32
C GLY A 54 13.67 -1.35 -9.73
N ARG A 55 14.25 -1.92 -10.80
CA ARG A 55 15.59 -1.52 -11.25
C ARG A 55 15.62 0.01 -11.48
N PRO A 56 16.65 0.71 -11.00
CA PRO A 56 16.83 2.10 -11.37
C PRO A 56 16.86 2.20 -12.90
N LYS A 57 16.05 3.10 -13.47
CA LYS A 57 16.15 3.46 -14.88
C LYS A 57 17.60 3.92 -15.09
N ARG A 58 18.30 3.28 -16.02
CA ARG A 58 19.61 3.76 -16.47
C ARG A 58 19.38 5.12 -17.10
N ASP A 59 19.55 6.18 -16.33
CA ASP A 59 19.69 7.52 -16.89
C ASP A 59 20.93 7.49 -17.76
N LYS A 60 20.74 7.85 -19.03
CA LYS A 60 21.77 7.86 -20.04
C LYS A 60 22.90 8.72 -19.50
N THR A 61 24.07 8.11 -19.43
CA THR A 61 25.35 8.70 -19.06
C THR A 61 25.42 10.16 -19.50
N CYS A 62 25.37 11.09 -18.55
CA CYS A 62 25.88 12.43 -18.77
C CYS A 62 27.41 12.24 -18.84
N ALA A 63 27.96 12.28 -20.05
CA ALA A 63 29.39 12.17 -20.27
C ALA A 63 30.07 13.48 -19.83
N PRO A 64 31.11 13.44 -18.99
CA PRO A 64 32.14 14.44 -19.02
C PRO A 64 33.23 13.99 -20.02
N GLU A 65 33.49 14.79 -21.04
CA GLU A 65 34.80 15.17 -21.63
C GLU A 65 34.55 16.07 -22.84
#